data_AF-A0A957WDB1-F1
#
_entry.id   AF-A0A957WDB1-F1
#
_cell.length_a   1.000
_cell.length_b   1.000
_cell.length_c   1.000
_cell.angle_alpha   90.00
_cell.angle_beta   90.00
_cell.angle_gamma   90.00
#
_symmetry.space_group_name_H-M   'P 1'
#
loop_
_entity.id
_entity.type
_entity.pdbx_description
1 polymer ?
#
loop_
_entity_poly.entity_id
_entity_poly.type
_entity_poly.pdbx_seq_one_letter_code
_entity_poly.pdbx_strand_id
1 'polypeptide(L)' 'MPGFTPISMYPKLWEASGLSYSELIDRLIELALERFDDKQQSKTTFDVDQAE' A
#
# COMPACT_ATOMS: atom_id res chain seq x y z
N MET A 1 -7.38 -11.33 2.87
CA MET A 1 -7.26 -10.00 3.52
C MET A 1 -7.65 -10.14 4.99
N PRO A 2 -6.96 -9.49 5.94
CA PRO A 2 -7.37 -9.50 7.34
C PRO A 2 -8.73 -8.80 7.53
N GLY A 3 -9.44 -9.12 8.61
CA GLY A 3 -10.62 -8.35 9.00
C GLY A 3 -10.26 -6.88 9.24
N PHE A 4 -11.10 -5.96 8.77
CA PHE A 4 -10.79 -4.52 8.76
C PHE A 4 -11.85 -3.66 9.46
N THR A 5 -12.77 -4.27 10.21
CA THR A 5 -13.70 -3.52 11.08
C THR A 5 -12.94 -3.01 12.32
N PRO A 6 -13.43 -1.98 13.03
CA PRO A 6 -12.77 -1.47 14.23
C PRO A 6 -12.49 -2.52 15.32
N ILE A 7 -13.28 -3.60 15.38
CA ILE A 7 -13.09 -4.69 16.34
C ILE A 7 -12.16 -5.80 15.83
N SER A 8 -11.76 -5.76 14.56
CA SER A 8 -10.89 -6.76 13.96
C SER A 8 -9.46 -6.66 14.51
N MET A 9 -8.74 -7.79 14.47
CA MET A 9 -7.39 -7.86 15.05
C MET A 9 -6.39 -6.92 14.36
N TYR A 10 -6.48 -6.73 13.04
CA TYR A 10 -5.54 -5.90 12.30
C TYR A 10 -5.57 -4.43 12.75
N PRO A 11 -6.73 -3.73 12.77
CA PRO A 11 -6.82 -2.40 13.37
C PRO A 11 -6.39 -2.34 14.84
N LYS A 12 -6.76 -3.34 15.66
CA LYS A 12 -6.43 -3.36 17.09
C LYS A 12 -4.94 -3.43 17.38
N LEU A 13 -4.17 -4.16 16.59
CA LEU A 13 -2.72 -4.25 16.76
C LEU A 13 -2.02 -2.93 16.43
N TRP A 14 -2.52 -2.20 15.43
CA TRP A 14 -2.03 -0.86 15.09
C TRP A 14 -2.40 0.18 16.15
N GLU A 15 -3.63 0.11 16.68
CA GLU A 15 -4.07 0.94 17.80
C GLU A 15 -3.19 0.72 19.03
N ALA A 16 -2.85 -0.54 19.34
CA ALA A 16 -1.90 -0.89 20.41
C ALA A 16 -0.48 -0.39 20.15
N SER A 17 -0.13 -0.09 18.90
CA SER A 17 1.15 0.49 18.49
C SER A 17 1.12 2.03 18.46
N GLY A 18 0.00 2.65 18.82
CA GLY A 18 -0.18 4.10 18.87
C GLY A 18 -0.76 4.73 17.61
N LEU A 19 -1.27 3.94 16.66
CA LEU A 19 -1.88 4.43 15.42
C LEU A 19 -3.40 4.21 15.46
N SER A 20 -4.18 5.29 15.46
CA SER A 20 -5.65 5.19 15.48
C SER A 20 -6.20 4.55 14.20
N TYR A 21 -7.44 4.05 14.26
CA TYR A 21 -8.08 3.45 13.10
C TYR A 21 -8.21 4.43 11.90
N SER A 22 -8.48 5.72 12.16
CA SER A 22 -8.54 6.74 11.10
C SER A 22 -7.18 6.93 10.44
N GLU A 23 -6.13 7.11 11.25
CA GLU A 23 -4.76 7.30 10.74
C GLU A 23 -4.28 6.07 9.98
N LEU A 24 -4.69 4.86 10.39
CA LEU A 24 -4.40 3.63 9.65
C LEU A 24 -5.07 3.61 8.27
N ILE A 25 -6.32 4.05 8.15
CA ILE A 25 -7.02 4.15 6.86
C ILE A 25 -6.30 5.15 5.96
N ASP A 26 -6.02 6.34 6.48
CA ASP A 26 -5.33 7.41 5.76
C ASP A 26 -3.97 6.90 5.25
N ARG A 27 -3.20 6.22 6.11
CA ARG A 27 -1.90 5.65 5.76
C ARG A 27 -1.99 4.59 4.66
N LEU A 28 -3.01 3.74 4.67
CA LEU A 28 -3.19 2.73 3.62
C LEU A 28 -3.58 3.35 2.27
N ILE A 29 -4.35 4.44 2.28
CA ILE A 29 -4.68 5.19 1.06
C ILE A 29 -3.41 5.83 0.49
N GLU A 30 -2.60 6.48 1.34
CA GLU A 30 -1.30 7.04 0.94
C GLU A 30 -0.40 5.98 0.30
N LEU A 31 -0.20 4.84 0.98
CA LEU A 31 0.63 3.74 0.47
C LEU A 31 0.10 3.16 -0.85
N ALA A 32 -1.21 3.15 -1.05
CA ALA A 32 -1.81 2.69 -2.30
C ALA A 32 -1.51 3.67 -3.46
N LEU A 33 -1.54 4.97 -3.20
CA LEU A 33 -1.18 6.01 -4.17
C LEU A 33 0.33 5.99 -4.48
N GLU A 34 1.18 5.88 -3.47
CA GLU A 34 2.64 5.73 -3.62
C GLU A 34 2.96 4.51 -4.51
N ARG A 35 2.39 3.34 -4.18
CA ARG A 35 2.57 2.12 -4.97
C ARG A 35 2.06 2.26 -6.40
N PHE A 36 0.98 3.01 -6.61
CA PHE A 36 0.45 3.26 -7.95
C PHE A 36 1.43 4.08 -8.78
N ASP A 37 1.97 5.17 -8.23
CA ASP A 37 2.97 5.99 -8.92
C ASP A 37 4.25 5.19 -9.21
N ASP A 38 4.77 4.45 -8.23
CA ASP A 38 5.93 3.58 -8.39
C ASP A 38 5.76 2.59 -9.55
N LYS A 39 4.57 2.01 -9.67
CA LYS A 39 4.24 1.07 -10.76
C LYS A 39 4.24 1.77 -12.13
N GLN A 40 3.77 3.01 -12.21
CA GLN A 40 3.72 3.77 -13.45
C GLN A 40 5.13 4.16 -13.95
N GLN A 41 6.08 4.36 -13.03
CA GLN A 41 7.47 4.71 -13.38
C GLN A 41 8.33 3.51 -13.81
N SER A 42 7.93 2.29 -13.44
CA SER A 42 8.69 1.08 -13.82
C SER A 42 8.48 0.73 -15.30
N LYS A 43 9.59 0.65 -16.07
CA LYS A 43 9.55 0.17 -17.46
C LYS A 43 9.11 -1.30 -17.48
N THR A 44 7.88 -1.57 -17.91
CA THR A 44 7.34 -2.93 -18.03
C THR A 44 7.59 -3.55 -19.40
N THR A 45 8.23 -2.83 -20.32
CA THR A 45 8.59 -3.32 -21.65
C THR A 45 10.11 -3.46 -21.75
N PHE A 46 10.55 -4.62 -22.23
CA PHE A 46 11.92 -4.85 -22.65
C PHE A 46 11.96 -4.56 -24.15
N ASP A 47 12.63 -3.48 -24.56
CA ASP A 47 12.89 -3.23 -25.99
C ASP A 47 13.96 -4.23 -26.46
N VAL A 48 13.56 -5.15 -27.33
CA VAL A 48 14.44 -6.18 -27.91
C VAL A 48 15.30 -5.61 -29.04
N ASP A 49 15.11 -4.34 -29.42
CA ASP A 49 15.70 -3.72 -30.60
C ASP A 49 17.08 -3.06 -30.37
N GLN A 50 17.79 -3.37 -29.27
CA GLN A 50 19.15 -2.86 -29.00
C GLN A 50 20.28 -3.87 -29.28
N ALA A 51 19.99 -4.92 -30.05
CA ALA A 51 20.98 -5.91 -30.47
C ALA A 51 21.06 -6.01 -32.01
N GLU A 52 21.59 -4.96 -32.63
CA GLU A 52 22.26 -5.02 -33.95
C GLU A 52 23.65 -4.39 -33.86
#